data_AF-A0A7Y4VJN5-F1
#
_entry.id   AF-A0A7Y4VJN5-F1
#
_cell.length_a   1.000
_cell.length_b   1.000
_cell.length_c   1.000
_cell.angle_alpha   90.00
_cell.angle_beta   90.00
_cell.angle_gamma   90.00
#
_symmetry.space_group_name_H-M   'P 1'
#
loop_
_entity.id
_entity.type
_entity.pdbx_description
1 polymer ?
#
loop_
_entity_poly.entity_id
_entity_poly.type
_entity_poly.pdbx_seq_one_letter_code
_entity_poly.pdbx_strand_id
1 'polypeptide(L)'
;MNCPDYEKDIWLYDELSVGEQQKLHAHLHSCEDCQKLFDEIQATKDVIQRAKEMKPQLQHAAAFTNRVMDRLPAERESMSIIWQRVLENSWFHNAMRLASLVLIVFFIWEQRPTSYQITKLMPRQNSVFLNSLAFIKKYDESRKTNAPESWYARYLKVKQSTNHN
;
A
#
# COMPACT_ATOMS: atom_id res chain seq x y z
N MET A 1 10.90 -33.39 -25.51
CA MET A 1 11.14 -31.95 -25.26
C MET A 1 11.75 -31.39 -26.53
N ASN A 2 11.28 -30.21 -26.95
CA ASN A 2 11.79 -29.56 -28.16
C ASN A 2 12.98 -28.66 -27.78
N CYS A 3 13.84 -28.30 -28.73
CA CYS A 3 14.96 -27.39 -28.49
C CYS A 3 14.58 -26.09 -27.75
N PRO A 4 13.43 -25.42 -28.03
CA PRO A 4 13.03 -24.21 -27.33
C PRO A 4 12.78 -24.38 -25.83
N ASP A 5 12.46 -25.59 -25.39
CA ASP A 5 12.28 -25.87 -23.95
C ASP A 5 13.65 -25.92 -23.26
N TYR A 6 14.63 -26.58 -23.90
CA TYR A 6 16.00 -26.65 -23.40
C TYR A 6 16.72 -25.30 -23.45
N GLU A 7 16.42 -24.44 -24.41
CA GLU A 7 16.95 -23.06 -24.44
C GLU A 7 16.60 -22.29 -23.17
N LYS A 8 15.37 -22.41 -22.67
CA LYS A 8 14.95 -21.78 -21.40
C LYS A 8 15.71 -22.36 -20.21
N ASP A 9 15.87 -23.68 -20.20
CA ASP A 9 16.60 -24.40 -19.16
C ASP A 9 18.09 -24.00 -19.13
N ILE A 10 18.69 -23.68 -20.28
CA ILE A 10 20.06 -23.16 -20.36
C ILE A 10 20.20 -21.81 -19.64
N TRP A 11 19.26 -20.87 -19.85
CA TRP A 11 19.30 -19.57 -19.16
C TRP A 11 19.16 -19.70 -17.65
N LEU A 12 18.33 -20.65 -17.22
CA LEU A 12 18.00 -20.91 -15.81
C LEU A 12 18.88 -22.00 -15.17
N TYR A 13 20.00 -22.38 -15.78
CA TYR A 13 20.80 -23.55 -15.37
C TYR A 13 21.10 -23.64 -13.86
N ASP A 14 21.36 -22.49 -13.21
CA ASP A 14 21.69 -22.40 -11.79
C ASP A 14 20.46 -22.60 -10.87
N GLU A 15 19.26 -22.50 -11.42
CA GLU A 15 17.97 -22.66 -10.74
C GLU A 15 17.34 -24.05 -10.99
N LEU A 16 17.90 -24.84 -11.92
CA LEU A 16 17.42 -26.19 -12.24
C LEU A 16 17.77 -27.19 -11.12
N SER A 17 16.88 -28.17 -10.92
CA SER A 17 17.18 -29.32 -10.07
C SER A 17 18.25 -30.23 -10.71
N VAL A 18 18.94 -31.03 -9.90
CA VAL A 18 19.99 -31.97 -10.38
C VAL A 18 19.48 -32.91 -11.47
N GLY A 19 18.22 -33.35 -11.38
CA GLY A 19 17.60 -34.21 -12.39
C GLY A 19 17.30 -33.50 -13.71
N GLU A 20 17.00 -32.21 -13.67
CA GLU A 20 16.77 -31.39 -14.88
C GLU A 20 18.10 -31.03 -15.54
N GLN A 21 19.12 -30.70 -14.75
CA GLN A 21 20.48 -30.48 -15.27
C GLN A 21 21.00 -31.71 -16.03
N GLN A 22 20.81 -32.93 -15.50
CA GLN A 22 21.22 -34.14 -16.21
C GLN A 22 20.47 -34.33 -17.54
N LYS A 23 19.17 -34.02 -17.60
CA LYS A 23 18.39 -34.07 -18.84
C LYS A 23 18.88 -33.04 -19.85
N LEU A 24 19.23 -31.84 -19.39
CA LEU A 24 19.80 -30.80 -20.23
C LEU A 24 21.17 -31.25 -20.78
N HIS A 25 22.07 -31.74 -19.93
CA HIS A 25 23.38 -32.27 -20.37
C HIS A 25 23.26 -33.38 -21.41
N ALA A 26 22.30 -34.30 -21.22
CA ALA A 26 22.01 -35.31 -22.23
C ALA A 26 21.57 -34.71 -23.58
N HIS A 27 20.79 -33.62 -23.55
CA HIS A 27 20.40 -32.91 -24.76
C HIS A 27 21.59 -32.19 -25.42
N LEU A 28 22.43 -31.50 -24.64
CA LEU A 28 23.63 -30.80 -25.13
C LEU A 28 24.59 -31.74 -25.89
N HIS A 29 24.70 -33.01 -25.48
CA HIS A 29 25.50 -34.00 -26.20
C HIS A 29 24.96 -34.38 -27.58
N SER A 30 23.66 -34.15 -27.83
CA SER A 30 22.97 -34.54 -29.06
C SER A 30 22.62 -33.35 -29.98
N CYS A 31 22.69 -32.12 -29.47
CA CYS A 31 22.34 -30.91 -30.20
C CYS A 31 23.47 -29.87 -30.12
N GLU A 32 24.19 -29.71 -31.23
CA GLU A 32 25.33 -28.79 -31.34
C GLU A 32 24.91 -27.32 -31.15
N ASP A 33 23.72 -26.93 -31.62
CA ASP A 33 23.22 -25.56 -31.48
C ASP A 33 22.96 -25.19 -30.02
N CYS A 34 22.33 -26.09 -29.26
CA CYS A 34 22.12 -25.90 -27.82
C CYS A 34 23.44 -25.93 -27.04
N GLN A 35 24.41 -26.74 -27.48
CA GLN A 35 25.75 -26.76 -26.89
C GLN A 35 26.47 -25.42 -27.05
N LYS A 36 26.47 -24.85 -28.26
CA LYS A 36 27.07 -23.53 -28.51
C LYS A 36 26.43 -22.43 -27.67
N LEU A 37 25.09 -22.44 -27.57
CA LEU A 37 24.36 -21.49 -26.74
C LEU A 37 24.74 -21.61 -25.25
N PHE A 38 24.85 -22.84 -24.75
CA PHE A 38 25.25 -23.10 -23.37
C PHE A 38 26.66 -22.59 -23.08
N ASP A 39 27.61 -22.86 -23.97
CA ASP A 39 29.00 -22.42 -23.82
C ASP A 39 29.12 -20.88 -23.85
N GLU A 40 28.36 -20.21 -24.73
CA GLU A 40 28.34 -18.74 -24.82
C GLU A 40 27.77 -18.09 -23.54
N ILE A 41 26.69 -18.66 -23.01
CA ILE A 41 26.09 -18.19 -21.75
C ILE A 41 27.04 -18.43 -20.58
N GLN A 42 27.69 -19.59 -20.53
CA GLN A 42 28.65 -19.90 -19.46
C GLN A 42 29.86 -18.96 -19.50
N ALA A 43 30.41 -18.70 -20.70
CA ALA A 43 31.48 -17.72 -20.88
C ALA A 43 31.07 -16.31 -20.43
N THR A 44 29.84 -15.91 -20.73
CA THR A 44 29.28 -14.61 -20.30
C THR A 44 29.14 -14.54 -18.77
N LYS A 45 28.63 -15.61 -18.14
CA LYS A 45 28.53 -15.71 -16.68
C LYS A 45 29.90 -15.60 -16.01
N ASP A 46 30.89 -16.29 -16.55
CA ASP A 46 32.28 -16.24 -16.04
C ASP A 46 32.86 -14.81 -16.09
N VAL A 47 32.62 -14.08 -17.18
CA VAL A 47 33.06 -12.68 -17.30
C VAL A 47 32.38 -11.79 -16.26
N ILE A 48 31.07 -11.94 -16.08
CA ILE A 48 30.30 -11.18 -15.08
C ILE A 48 30.79 -11.50 -13.67
N GLN A 49 31.06 -12.78 -13.37
CA GLN A 49 31.58 -13.19 -12.07
C GLN A 49 32.95 -12.57 -11.79
N ARG A 50 33.87 -12.59 -12.75
CA ARG A 50 35.17 -11.92 -12.62
C ARG A 50 35.02 -10.41 -12.44
N ALA A 51 34.08 -9.79 -13.16
CA ALA A 51 33.79 -8.37 -13.01
C ALA A 51 33.20 -8.02 -11.63
N LYS A 52 32.42 -8.93 -11.03
CA LYS A 52 31.91 -8.79 -9.66
C LYS A 52 33.01 -8.82 -8.61
N GLU A 53 34.02 -9.68 -8.81
CA GLU A 53 35.18 -9.77 -7.91
C GLU A 53 36.13 -8.57 -8.03
N MET A 54 36.14 -7.91 -9.19
CA MET A 54 36.82 -6.63 -9.36
C MET A 54 36.13 -5.55 -8.52
N LYS A 55 36.71 -5.23 -7.35
CA LYS A 55 36.33 -4.03 -6.61
C LYS A 55 36.67 -2.80 -7.47
N PRO A 56 35.67 -2.02 -7.94
CA PRO A 56 35.96 -0.83 -8.72
C PRO A 56 36.70 0.18 -7.83
N GLN A 57 37.90 0.56 -8.24
CA GLN A 57 38.61 1.69 -7.61
C GLN A 57 37.93 2.99 -8.04
N LEU A 58 36.91 3.39 -7.29
CA LEU A 58 36.22 4.66 -7.48
C LEU A 58 37.16 5.81 -7.06
N GLN A 59 37.81 6.44 -8.04
CA GLN A 59 38.73 7.57 -7.81
C GLN A 59 38.09 8.74 -7.04
N HIS A 60 36.75 8.84 -7.04
CA HIS A 60 35.99 9.84 -6.31
C HIS A 60 34.73 9.26 -5.64
N ALA A 61 34.89 8.18 -4.85
CA ALA A 61 33.78 7.54 -4.14
C ALA A 61 32.89 8.53 -3.39
N ALA A 62 33.48 9.51 -2.70
CA ALA A 62 32.73 10.55 -1.97
C ALA A 62 31.86 11.43 -2.91
N ALA A 63 32.39 11.87 -4.05
CA ALA A 63 31.64 12.70 -5.00
C ALA A 63 30.56 11.89 -5.74
N PHE A 64 30.73 10.58 -5.89
CA PHE A 64 29.69 9.70 -6.40
C PHE A 64 28.56 9.56 -5.37
N THR A 65 28.88 9.25 -4.12
CA THR A 65 27.89 9.14 -3.04
C THR A 65 27.07 10.42 -2.90
N ASN A 66 27.70 11.59 -2.89
CA ASN A 66 27.00 12.87 -2.79
C ASN A 66 26.01 13.06 -3.96
N ARG A 67 26.43 12.79 -5.20
CA ARG A 67 25.56 12.88 -6.38
C ARG A 67 24.40 11.87 -6.38
N VAL A 68 24.59 10.71 -5.76
CA VAL A 68 23.51 9.72 -5.60
C VAL A 68 22.54 10.20 -4.53
N MET A 69 23.04 10.61 -3.37
CA MET A 69 22.23 11.09 -2.25
C MET A 69 21.42 12.34 -2.63
N ASP A 70 21.99 13.27 -3.40
CA ASP A 70 21.30 14.47 -3.88
C ASP A 70 20.16 14.16 -4.86
N ARG A 71 20.19 12.99 -5.51
CA ARG A 71 19.16 12.55 -6.47
C ARG A 71 18.13 11.60 -5.87
N LEU A 72 18.38 11.08 -4.67
CA LEU A 72 17.33 10.39 -3.96
C LEU A 72 16.24 11.43 -3.66
N PRO A 73 14.96 11.14 -3.97
CA PRO A 73 13.90 12.03 -3.56
C PRO A 73 14.01 12.13 -2.04
N ALA A 74 14.43 13.30 -1.55
CA ALA A 74 14.38 13.61 -0.14
C ALA A 74 12.96 13.27 0.28
N GLU A 75 12.83 12.27 1.16
CA GLU A 75 11.56 11.84 1.69
C GLU A 75 10.89 13.12 2.18
N ARG A 76 9.87 13.59 1.44
CA ARG A 76 9.20 14.85 1.76
C ARG A 76 8.71 14.62 3.18
N GLU A 77 9.34 15.28 4.16
CA GLU A 77 8.86 15.22 5.54
C GLU A 77 7.41 15.69 5.45
N SER A 78 6.51 14.71 5.47
CA SER A 78 5.10 14.98 5.37
C SER A 78 4.80 15.86 6.57
N MET A 79 4.06 16.96 6.37
CA MET A 79 3.74 17.88 7.47
C MET A 79 3.24 17.11 8.71
N SER A 80 2.58 15.96 8.51
CA SER A 80 2.20 15.02 9.56
C SER A 80 3.34 14.58 10.49
N ILE A 81 4.55 14.29 10.00
CA ILE A 81 5.68 13.85 10.84
C ILE A 81 6.19 15.00 11.71
N ILE A 82 6.22 16.22 11.18
CA ILE A 82 6.61 17.42 11.92
C ILE A 82 5.56 17.71 13.02
N TRP A 83 4.27 17.64 12.70
CA TRP A 83 3.19 17.80 13.69
C TRP A 83 3.19 16.71 14.76
N GLN A 84 3.50 15.46 14.40
CA GLN A 84 3.60 14.36 15.35
C GLN A 84 4.75 14.57 16.35
N ARG A 85 5.91 15.06 15.88
CA ARG A 85 7.05 15.39 16.74
C ARG A 85 6.78 16.60 17.66
N VAL A 86 6.00 17.57 17.19
CA VAL A 86 5.56 18.72 18.01
C VAL A 86 4.56 18.30 19.09
N LEU A 87 3.63 17.40 18.74
CA LEU A 87 2.65 16.86 19.69
C LEU A 87 3.29 15.96 20.75
N GLU A 88 4.34 15.21 20.40
CA GLU A 88 5.10 14.37 21.35
C GLU A 88 6.04 15.16 22.28
N ASN A 89 6.26 16.46 22.02
CA ASN A 89 7.11 17.27 22.87
C ASN A 89 6.44 17.51 24.24
N SER A 90 7.10 17.07 25.32
CA SER A 90 6.59 17.13 26.71
C SER A 90 6.13 18.53 27.14
N TRP A 91 6.79 19.59 26.64
CA TRP A 91 6.38 20.97 26.92
C TRP A 91 4.99 21.32 26.39
N PHE A 92 4.60 20.80 25.21
CA PHE A 92 3.27 21.04 24.64
C PHE A 92 2.17 20.37 25.48
N HIS A 93 2.42 19.14 25.95
CA HIS A 93 1.51 18.47 26.87
C HIS A 93 1.36 19.21 28.20
N ASN A 94 2.46 19.72 28.77
CA ASN A 94 2.42 20.52 29.99
C ASN A 94 1.67 21.85 29.79
N ALA A 95 1.87 22.51 28.66
CA ALA A 95 1.15 23.74 28.31
C ALA A 95 -0.36 23.49 28.16
N MET A 96 -0.77 22.41 27.49
CA MET A 96 -2.18 22.04 27.34
C MET A 96 -2.84 21.68 28.68
N ARG A 97 -2.12 20.98 29.57
CA ARG A 97 -2.61 20.68 30.93
C ARG A 97 -2.82 21.96 31.73
N LEU A 98 -1.88 22.89 31.64
CA LEU A 98 -1.96 24.17 32.34
C LEU A 98 -3.09 25.04 31.80
N ALA A 99 -3.25 25.10 30.47
CA ALA A 99 -4.37 25.80 29.83
C ALA A 99 -5.73 25.20 30.23
N SER A 100 -5.84 23.87 30.27
CA SER A 100 -7.06 23.17 30.71
C SER A 100 -7.43 23.52 32.16
N LEU A 101 -6.46 23.50 33.08
CA LEU A 101 -6.69 23.89 34.48
C LEU A 101 -7.12 25.35 34.61
N VAL A 102 -6.50 26.26 33.84
CA VAL A 102 -6.88 27.68 33.81
C VAL A 102 -8.31 27.86 33.32
N LEU A 103 -8.71 27.16 32.25
CA LEU A 103 -10.07 27.22 31.73
C LEU A 103 -11.10 26.66 32.71
N ILE A 104 -10.78 25.58 33.43
CA ILE A 104 -11.66 25.03 34.47
C ILE A 104 -11.84 26.04 35.61
N VAL A 105 -10.76 26.66 36.09
CA VAL A 105 -10.82 27.69 37.13
C VAL A 105 -11.61 28.90 36.65
N PHE A 106 -11.38 29.35 35.42
CA PHE A 106 -12.12 30.45 34.81
C PHE A 106 -13.61 30.13 34.71
N PHE A 107 -13.96 28.92 34.30
CA PHE A 107 -15.35 28.48 34.18
C PHE A 107 -16.03 28.37 35.55
N ILE A 108 -15.34 27.91 36.59
CA ILE A 108 -15.84 27.89 37.98
C ILE A 108 -16.04 29.32 38.50
N TRP A 109 -15.15 30.25 38.14
CA TRP A 109 -15.29 31.65 38.50
C TRP A 109 -16.49 32.30 37.81
N GLU A 110 -16.68 32.03 36.51
CA GLU A 110 -17.82 32.50 35.72
C GLU A 110 -19.14 31.87 36.19
N GLN A 111 -19.10 30.60 36.61
CA GLN A 111 -20.27 29.89 37.14
C GLN A 111 -20.65 30.28 38.57
N ARG A 112 -19.94 31.20 39.23
CA ARG A 112 -20.43 31.72 40.51
C ARG A 112 -21.76 32.40 40.25
N PRO A 113 -22.87 31.91 40.83
CA PRO A 113 -24.16 32.52 40.59
C PRO A 113 -24.15 33.90 41.25
N THR A 114 -23.99 34.96 40.45
CA THR A 114 -24.61 36.24 40.79
C THR A 114 -26.09 35.96 40.87
N SER A 115 -26.56 35.75 42.09
CA SER A 115 -27.94 35.50 42.43
C SER A 115 -28.80 36.67 41.92
N TYR A 116 -29.47 36.46 40.79
CA TYR A 116 -30.78 37.03 40.56
C TYR A 116 -31.63 36.02 39.80
N GLN A 117 -32.73 35.63 40.42
CA GLN A 117 -33.62 34.58 39.97
C GLN A 117 -34.31 34.98 38.67
N ILE A 118 -34.29 34.11 37.67
CA ILE A 118 -35.39 33.98 36.72
C ILE A 118 -35.63 32.50 36.51
N THR A 119 -36.61 31.97 37.22
CA THR A 119 -37.34 30.76 36.85
C THR A 119 -37.98 30.98 35.48
N LYS A 120 -37.20 30.76 34.41
CA LYS A 120 -37.77 30.61 33.08
C LYS A 120 -38.54 29.29 33.07
N LEU A 121 -39.87 29.38 33.07
CA LEU A 121 -40.72 28.27 32.63
C LEU A 121 -40.17 27.81 31.27
N MET A 122 -39.58 26.61 31.21
CA MET A 122 -39.30 26.01 29.92
C MET A 122 -40.64 25.70 29.24
N PRO A 123 -40.86 26.13 27.98
CA PRO A 123 -42.04 25.73 27.26
C PRO A 123 -41.99 24.21 27.06
N ARG A 124 -43.11 23.56 27.35
CA ARG A 124 -43.38 22.13 27.12
C ARG A 124 -42.84 21.74 25.75
N GLN A 125 -41.74 21.00 25.75
CA GLN A 125 -41.13 20.44 24.56
C GLN A 125 -42.15 19.45 23.99
N ASN A 126 -42.80 19.80 22.88
CA ASN A 126 -43.53 18.82 22.08
C ASN A 126 -42.48 17.80 21.64
N SER A 127 -42.56 16.58 22.19
CA SER A 127 -41.71 15.48 21.78
C SER A 127 -41.94 15.25 20.30
N VAL A 128 -40.97 15.65 19.48
CA VAL A 128 -40.93 15.26 18.08
C VAL A 128 -40.63 13.77 18.10
N PHE A 129 -41.70 12.96 18.07
CA PHE A 129 -41.61 11.53 17.92
C PHE A 129 -41.09 11.27 16.51
N LEU A 130 -39.77 11.06 16.39
CA LEU A 130 -39.17 10.57 15.15
C LEU A 130 -39.85 9.24 14.84
N ASN A 131 -40.72 9.23 13.83
CA ASN A 131 -41.39 8.02 13.35
C ASN A 131 -40.35 7.18 12.60
N SER A 132 -39.45 6.56 13.37
CA SER A 132 -38.32 5.77 12.91
C SER A 132 -38.77 4.60 12.04
N LEU A 133 -39.97 4.06 12.29
CA LEU A 133 -40.59 3.04 11.47
C LEU A 133 -40.92 3.52 10.05
N ALA A 134 -41.45 4.73 9.90
CA ALA A 134 -41.70 5.31 8.59
C ALA A 134 -40.38 5.57 7.83
N PHE A 135 -39.33 5.98 8.53
CA PHE A 135 -38.01 6.19 7.95
C PHE A 135 -37.38 4.86 7.48
N ILE A 136 -37.39 3.84 8.33
CA ILE A 136 -36.86 2.50 8.00
C ILE A 136 -37.61 1.90 6.81
N LYS A 137 -38.95 2.01 6.77
CA LYS A 137 -39.75 1.52 5.65
C LYS A 137 -39.36 2.19 4.33
N LYS A 138 -39.21 3.51 4.34
CA LYS A 138 -38.84 4.29 3.14
C LYS A 138 -37.41 3.98 2.68
N TYR A 139 -36.49 3.77 3.62
CA TYR A 139 -35.11 3.36 3.33
C TYR A 139 -35.05 1.98 2.65
N ASP A 140 -35.85 1.02 3.14
CA ASP A 140 -35.85 -0.34 2.60
C ASP A 140 -36.53 -0.43 1.21
N GLU A 141 -37.59 0.37 0.98
CA GLU A 141 -38.19 0.54 -0.37
C GLU A 141 -37.21 1.15 -1.37
N SER A 142 -36.42 2.15 -0.96
CA SER A 142 -35.40 2.74 -1.83
C SER A 142 -34.30 1.74 -2.19
N ARG A 143 -33.94 0.84 -1.27
CA ARG A 143 -32.93 -0.21 -1.54
C ARG A 143 -33.42 -1.28 -2.52
N LYS A 144 -34.72 -1.61 -2.49
CA LYS A 144 -35.31 -2.59 -3.41
C LYS A 144 -35.50 -2.03 -4.82
N THR A 145 -35.83 -0.74 -4.93
CA THR A 145 -36.02 -0.06 -6.23
C THR A 145 -34.71 0.30 -6.91
N ASN A 146 -33.67 0.63 -6.13
CA ASN A 146 -32.34 0.97 -6.64
C ASN A 146 -31.31 -0.15 -6.44
N ALA A 147 -31.74 -1.40 -6.26
CA ALA A 147 -30.81 -2.52 -6.17
C ALA A 147 -30.02 -2.59 -7.49
N PRO A 148 -28.70 -2.26 -7.50
CA PRO A 148 -27.92 -2.35 -8.71
C PRO A 148 -27.96 -3.80 -9.17
N GLU A 149 -28.34 -4.02 -10.43
CA GLU A 149 -28.35 -5.33 -11.07
C GLU A 149 -27.01 -6.01 -10.71
N SER A 150 -27.07 -7.13 -9.98
CA SER A 150 -25.86 -7.72 -9.43
C SER A 150 -24.90 -7.98 -10.58
N TRP A 151 -23.61 -7.70 -10.37
CA TRP A 151 -22.60 -7.90 -11.41
C TRP A 151 -22.64 -9.32 -11.99
N TYR A 152 -23.06 -10.30 -11.17
CA TYR A 152 -23.30 -11.68 -11.56
C TYR A 152 -24.47 -11.86 -12.55
N ALA A 153 -25.59 -11.14 -12.38
CA ALA A 153 -26.71 -11.16 -13.33
C ALA A 153 -26.32 -10.53 -14.68
N ARG A 154 -25.47 -9.49 -14.68
CA ARG A 154 -24.89 -8.92 -15.91
C ARG A 154 -23.98 -9.90 -16.62
N TYR A 155 -23.11 -10.59 -15.89
CA TYR A 155 -22.20 -11.60 -16.46
C TYR A 155 -22.97 -12.74 -17.17
N LEU A 156 -24.06 -13.22 -16.57
CA LEU A 156 -24.88 -14.29 -17.16
C LEU A 156 -25.57 -13.87 -18.46
N LYS A 157 -26.08 -12.63 -18.55
CA LYS A 157 -26.66 -12.09 -19.78
C LYS A 157 -25.64 -12.03 -20.92
N VAL A 158 -24.42 -11.56 -20.64
CA VAL A 158 -23.35 -11.49 -21.64
C VAL A 158 -22.98 -12.89 -22.13
N LYS A 159 -22.82 -13.86 -21.22
CA LYS A 159 -22.47 -15.24 -21.56
C LYS A 159 -23.54 -15.96 -22.40
N GLN A 160 -24.82 -15.65 -22.20
CA GLN A 160 -25.90 -16.21 -23.00
C GLN A 160 -25.97 -15.60 -24.41
N SER A 161 -25.62 -14.31 -24.57
CA SER A 161 -25.59 -13.65 -25.88
C SER A 161 -24.48 -14.13 -26.81
N THR A 162 -23.38 -14.66 -26.26
CA THR A 162 -22.23 -15.15 -27.04
C THR A 162 -22.35 -16.60 -27.51
N ASN A 163 -23.37 -17.34 -27.09
CA ASN A 163 -23.60 -18.75 -27.47
C ASN A 163 -24.59 -18.92 -28.64
N HIS A 164 -25.01 -17.84 -29.29
CA HIS A 164 -25.90 -17.87 -30.47
C HIS A 164 -25.32 -17.16 -31.71
N ASN A 165 -23.98 -17.06 -31.79
CA ASN A 165 -23.25 -16.78 -33.02
C ASN A 165 -22.26 -17.91 -33.30
#